data_AF-A0A011P530-F1
#
_entry.id   AF-A0A011P530-F1
#
_cell.length_a   1.000
_cell.length_b   1.000
_cell.length_c   1.000
_cell.angle_alpha   90.00
_cell.angle_beta   90.00
_cell.angle_gamma   90.00
#
_symmetry.space_group_name_H-M   'P 1'
#
loop_
_entity.id
_entity.type
_entity.pdbx_description
1 polymer ?
#
loop_
_entity_poly.entity_id
_entity_poly.type
_entity_poly.pdbx_seq_one_letter_code
_entity_poly.pdbx_strand_id
1 'polypeptide(L)'
;MNTLYNQRDPKEWEQFLTLLKDAVTEDKLEPFFSLFLTPDERGSLGLRVQIVQALLQGETSQREIQQNLNTSAATITRGSNMLKTLDQDFLQWVNGKLNGKE
;
A
#
# COMPACT_ATOMS: atom_id res chain seq x y z
N MET A 1 15.38 -8.88 -4.75
CA MET A 1 14.60 -8.30 -3.64
C MET A 1 14.25 -9.44 -2.69
N ASN A 2 14.93 -9.57 -1.55
CA ASN A 2 14.64 -10.62 -0.57
C ASN A 2 13.44 -10.16 0.26
N THR A 3 12.25 -10.35 -0.30
CA THR A 3 11.02 -10.28 0.50
C THR A 3 11.11 -11.43 1.50
N LEU A 4 11.32 -11.12 2.77
CA LEU A 4 11.30 -12.08 3.88
C LEU A 4 9.86 -12.61 4.02
N TYR A 5 9.45 -13.52 3.12
CA TYR A 5 8.29 -14.38 3.32
C TYR A 5 8.66 -15.44 4.34
N ASN A 6 8.79 -15.02 5.59
CA ASN A 6 8.83 -15.97 6.69
C ASN A 6 7.39 -16.42 6.95
N GLN A 7 6.85 -17.34 6.12
CA GLN A 7 5.75 -18.30 6.40
C GLN A 7 5.07 -18.86 5.11
N ARG A 8 4.86 -20.20 5.11
CA ARG A 8 4.10 -21.06 4.17
C ARG A 8 4.53 -21.14 2.69
N ASP A 9 3.98 -22.15 1.99
CA ASP A 9 4.33 -22.52 0.61
C ASP A 9 4.21 -21.30 -0.32
N PRO A 10 5.27 -20.88 -1.04
CA PRO A 10 5.24 -19.76 -1.98
C PRO A 10 4.08 -19.81 -2.98
N LYS A 11 3.59 -21.01 -3.30
CA LYS A 11 2.45 -21.21 -4.20
C LYS A 11 1.16 -20.60 -3.68
N GLU A 12 0.96 -20.50 -2.36
CA GLU A 12 -0.25 -19.92 -1.78
C GLU A 12 -0.36 -18.43 -2.14
N TRP A 13 0.76 -17.70 -2.09
CA TRP A 13 0.81 -16.29 -2.47
C TRP A 13 0.62 -16.11 -3.99
N GLU A 14 1.25 -16.97 -4.79
CA GLU A 14 1.07 -16.95 -6.25
C GLU A 14 -0.39 -17.22 -6.66
N GLN A 15 -1.09 -18.12 -5.97
CA GLN A 15 -2.51 -18.39 -6.20
C GLN A 15 -3.37 -17.16 -5.91
N PHE A 16 -3.14 -16.49 -4.78
CA PHE A 16 -3.83 -15.23 -4.46
C PHE A 16 -3.59 -14.16 -5.53
N LEU A 17 -2.34 -13.97 -5.96
CA LEU A 17 -2.00 -12.98 -6.99
C LEU A 17 -2.64 -13.29 -8.35
N THR A 18 -2.73 -14.57 -8.71
CA THR A 18 -3.40 -15.00 -9.96
C THR A 18 -4.88 -14.65 -9.90
N LEU A 19 -5.57 -15.03 -8.82
CA LEU A 19 -6.99 -14.76 -8.66
C LEU A 19 -7.30 -13.25 -8.58
N LEU A 20 -6.44 -12.46 -7.92
CA LEU A 20 -6.58 -11.00 -7.88
C LEU A 20 -6.49 -10.38 -9.28
N LYS A 21 -5.56 -10.85 -10.12
CA LYS A 21 -5.45 -10.36 -11.51
C LYS A 21 -6.72 -10.66 -12.31
N ASP A 22 -7.25 -11.87 -12.18
CA ASP A 22 -8.49 -12.26 -12.85
C ASP A 22 -9.67 -11.39 -12.38
N ALA A 23 -9.77 -11.15 -11.06
CA ALA A 23 -10.79 -10.28 -10.48
C ALA A 23 -10.71 -8.83 -10.99
N VAL A 24 -9.50 -8.30 -11.27
CA VAL A 24 -9.32 -7.00 -11.94
C VAL A 24 -9.83 -7.05 -13.37
N THR A 25 -9.43 -8.06 -14.15
CA THR A 25 -9.79 -8.15 -15.59
C THR A 25 -11.28 -8.39 -15.82
N GLU A 26 -11.95 -9.04 -14.88
CA GLU A 26 -13.37 -9.38 -14.99
C GLU A 26 -14.30 -8.46 -14.17
N ASP A 27 -13.80 -7.33 -13.67
CA ASP A 27 -14.55 -6.32 -12.89
C ASP A 27 -15.22 -6.87 -11.61
N LYS A 28 -14.48 -7.68 -10.84
CA LYS A 28 -14.94 -8.34 -9.60
C LYS A 28 -14.18 -7.90 -8.34
N LEU A 29 -13.49 -6.76 -8.38
CA LEU A 29 -12.61 -6.32 -7.28
C LEU A 29 -13.34 -6.08 -5.94
N GLU A 30 -14.52 -5.47 -5.98
CA GLU A 30 -15.30 -5.21 -4.75
C GLU A 30 -15.72 -6.51 -4.04
N PRO A 31 -16.46 -7.43 -4.67
CA PRO A 31 -16.83 -8.69 -4.03
C PRO A 31 -15.61 -9.53 -3.64
N PHE A 32 -14.52 -9.47 -4.42
CA PHE A 32 -13.25 -10.11 -4.08
C PHE A 32 -12.69 -9.59 -2.75
N PHE A 33 -12.51 -8.28 -2.58
CA PHE A 33 -11.98 -7.74 -1.33
C PHE A 33 -12.97 -7.83 -0.17
N SER A 34 -14.27 -7.83 -0.44
CA SER A 34 -15.28 -8.12 0.58
C SER A 34 -15.18 -9.55 1.14
N LEU A 35 -14.67 -10.50 0.34
CA LEU A 35 -14.43 -11.89 0.77
C LEU A 35 -13.12 -12.04 1.55
N PHE A 36 -12.04 -11.44 1.07
CA PHE A 36 -10.69 -11.67 1.61
C PHE A 36 -10.27 -10.72 2.73
N LEU A 37 -10.91 -9.56 2.85
CA LEU A 37 -10.53 -8.54 3.81
C LEU A 37 -11.70 -8.17 4.71
N THR A 38 -11.41 -8.01 5.99
CA THR A 38 -12.32 -7.40 6.94
C THR A 38 -12.55 -5.91 6.60
N PRO A 39 -13.65 -5.30 7.07
CA PRO A 39 -13.84 -3.85 6.95
C PRO A 39 -12.65 -3.03 7.49
N ASP A 40 -12.06 -3.44 8.61
CA ASP A 40 -10.93 -2.74 9.24
C ASP A 40 -9.65 -2.83 8.41
N GLU A 41 -9.39 -3.98 7.77
CA GLU A 41 -8.27 -4.14 6.85
C GLU A 41 -8.44 -3.28 5.60
N ARG A 42 -9.66 -3.18 5.05
CA ARG A 42 -9.96 -2.27 3.94
C ARG A 42 -9.76 -0.80 4.33
N GLY A 43 -10.23 -0.39 5.51
CA GLY A 43 -9.97 0.94 6.05
C GLY A 43 -8.47 1.22 6.23
N SER A 44 -7.74 0.22 6.72
CA SER A 44 -6.28 0.30 6.89
C SER A 44 -5.53 0.44 5.57
N LEU A 45 -5.96 -0.25 4.50
CA LEU A 45 -5.37 -0.09 3.16
C LEU A 45 -5.63 1.32 2.62
N GLY A 46 -6.86 1.84 2.77
CA GLY A 46 -7.19 3.22 2.38
C GLY A 46 -6.31 4.25 3.10
N LEU A 47 -6.15 4.12 4.42
CA LEU A 47 -5.26 4.98 5.21
C LEU A 47 -3.80 4.90 4.72
N ARG A 48 -3.31 3.70 4.40
CA ARG A 48 -1.93 3.51 3.90
C ARG A 48 -1.71 4.21 2.56
N VAL A 49 -2.70 4.25 1.67
CA VAL A 49 -2.62 5.01 0.42
C VAL A 49 -2.42 6.49 0.72
N GLN A 50 -3.20 7.07 1.65
CA GLN A 50 -3.06 8.47 2.05
C GLN A 50 -1.68 8.78 2.65
N ILE A 51 -1.16 7.88 3.50
CA ILE A 51 0.17 8.02 4.10
C ILE A 51 1.26 7.99 3.01
N VAL A 52 1.21 7.01 2.11
CA VAL A 52 2.20 6.89 1.02
C VAL A 52 2.16 8.10 0.11
N GLN A 53 0.96 8.56 -0.24
CA GLN A 53 0.76 9.76 -1.06
C GLN A 53 1.45 10.98 -0.43
N ALA A 54 1.16 11.28 0.84
CA ALA A 54 1.71 12.44 1.53
C ALA A 54 3.23 12.35 1.73
N LEU A 55 3.75 11.15 2.03
CA LEU A 55 5.18 10.91 2.19
C LEU A 55 5.94 11.11 0.87
N LEU A 56 5.38 10.66 -0.27
CA LEU A 56 5.98 10.83 -1.59
C LEU A 56 5.85 12.27 -2.11
N GLN A 57 4.78 12.97 -1.74
CA GLN A 57 4.59 14.37 -2.08
C GLN A 57 5.67 15.26 -1.44
N GLY A 58 6.07 14.96 -0.20
CA GLY A 58 7.19 15.60 0.49
C GLY A 58 6.94 17.03 0.97
N GLU A 59 5.70 17.52 0.88
CA GLU A 59 5.33 18.91 1.20
C GLU A 59 4.95 19.11 2.67
N THR A 60 4.60 18.04 3.39
CA THR A 60 4.23 18.07 4.81
C THR A 60 5.17 17.22 5.65
N SER A 61 5.41 17.65 6.88
CA SER A 61 6.23 16.88 7.83
C SER A 61 5.50 15.61 8.29
N GLN A 62 6.25 14.58 8.70
CA GLN A 62 5.65 13.35 9.23
C GLN A 62 4.72 13.60 10.43
N ARG A 63 5.01 14.64 11.23
CA ARG A 63 4.17 15.05 12.35
C ARG A 63 2.83 15.63 11.86
N GLU A 64 2.84 16.46 10.81
CA GLU A 64 1.62 16.99 10.22
C GLU A 64 0.81 15.88 9.56
N ILE A 65 1.45 14.96 8.84
CA ILE A 65 0.77 13.78 8.26
C ILE A 65 0.08 12.96 9.37
N GLN A 66 0.78 12.72 10.48
CA GLN A 66 0.20 12.01 11.63
C GLN A 66 -1.06 12.70 12.16
N GLN A 67 -1.02 14.03 12.31
CA GLN A 67 -2.14 14.82 12.81
C GLN A 67 -3.31 14.85 11.82
N ASN A 68 -3.02 15.11 10.54
CA ASN A 68 -4.02 15.22 9.48
C ASN A 68 -4.75 13.90 9.22
N LEU A 69 -4.03 12.77 9.29
CA LEU A 69 -4.60 11.44 9.06
C LEU A 69 -5.05 10.73 10.33
N ASN A 70 -5.01 11.41 11.49
CA ASN A 70 -5.39 10.87 12.79
C ASN A 70 -4.84 9.45 13.04
N THR A 71 -3.53 9.27 12.84
CA THR A 71 -2.87 7.97 12.98
C THR A 71 -1.69 8.02 13.95
N SER A 72 -1.08 6.87 14.22
CA SER A 72 0.07 6.79 15.10
C SER A 72 1.36 7.20 14.40
N ALA A 73 2.29 7.84 15.15
CA ALA A 73 3.64 8.10 14.67
C ALA A 73 4.33 6.82 14.18
N ALA A 74 4.12 5.69 14.87
CA ALA A 74 4.67 4.40 14.48
C ALA A 74 4.20 3.93 13.10
N THR A 75 2.95 4.23 12.72
CA THR A 75 2.41 3.92 11.39
C THR A 75 3.15 4.73 10.32
N ILE A 76 3.35 6.03 10.55
CA ILE A 76 4.08 6.92 9.61
C ILE A 76 5.55 6.49 9.50
N THR A 77 6.21 6.20 10.62
CA THR A 77 7.60 5.74 10.65
C THR A 77 7.77 4.45 9.86
N ARG A 78 6.87 3.47 10.03
CA ARG A 78 6.90 2.23 9.23
C ARG A 78 6.73 2.51 7.75
N GLY A 79 5.79 3.37 7.37
CA GLY A 79 5.57 3.79 5.98
C GLY A 79 6.83 4.41 5.37
N SER A 80 7.39 5.43 6.02
CA SER A 80 8.58 6.13 5.52
C SER A 80 9.83 5.23 5.42
N ASN A 81 10.01 4.29 6.35
CA ASN A 81 11.10 3.33 6.29
C ASN A 81 10.91 2.32 5.15
N MET A 82 9.67 1.86 4.90
CA MET A 82 9.39 0.96 3.79
C MET A 82 9.69 1.62 2.44
N LEU A 83 9.33 2.89 2.26
CA LEU A 83 9.63 3.63 1.02
C LEU A 83 11.13 3.64 0.71
N LYS A 84 12.00 3.79 1.72
CA LYS A 84 13.46 3.77 1.55
C LYS A 84 14.03 2.43 1.07
N THR A 85 13.26 1.33 1.17
CA THR A 85 13.69 -0.01 0.75
C THR A 85 13.24 -0.38 -0.67
N LEU A 86 12.41 0.47 -1.28
CA LEU A 86 11.86 0.23 -2.61
C LEU A 86 12.72 0.86 -3.69
N ASP A 87 12.62 0.29 -4.89
CA ASP A 87 13.30 0.78 -6.08
C ASP A 87 12.80 2.19 -6.49
N GLN A 88 13.72 3.03 -6.95
CA GLN A 88 13.42 4.43 -7.25
C GLN A 88 12.45 4.58 -8.44
N ASP A 89 12.56 3.75 -9.47
CA ASP A 89 11.68 3.81 -10.64
C ASP A 89 10.26 3.43 -10.25
N PHE A 90 10.11 2.43 -9.37
CA PHE A 90 8.82 2.06 -8.81
C PHE A 90 8.22 3.20 -7.97
N LEU A 91 9.02 3.86 -7.11
CA LEU A 91 8.54 4.99 -6.31
C LEU A 91 8.10 6.17 -7.18
N GLN A 92 8.84 6.47 -8.25
CA GLN A 92 8.46 7.50 -9.22
C GLN A 92 7.13 7.16 -9.90
N TRP A 93 6.96 5.91 -10.34
CA TRP A 93 5.71 5.45 -10.91
C TRP A 93 4.53 5.61 -9.94
N VAL A 94 4.69 5.17 -8.69
CA VAL A 94 3.63 5.33 -7.65
C VAL A 94 3.32 6.81 -7.41
N ASN A 95 4.36 7.65 -7.28
CA ASN A 95 4.19 9.08 -7.06
C ASN A 95 3.43 9.75 -8.22
N GLY A 96 3.75 9.39 -9.47
CA GLY A 96 3.02 9.87 -10.65
C GLY A 96 1.54 9.46 -10.64
N LYS A 97 1.24 8.22 -10.22
CA LYS A 97 -0.15 7.75 -10.10
C LYS A 97 -0.94 8.40 -8.97
N LEU A 98 -0.31 8.71 -7.84
CA LEU A 98 -0.99 9.26 -6.66
C LEU A 98 -1.05 10.78 -6.63
N ASN A 99 0.01 11.45 -7.09
CA ASN A 99 0.18 12.91 -6.97
C ASN A 99 0.17 13.64 -8.32
N GLY A 100 0.04 12.93 -9.44
CA GLY A 100 -0.05 13.55 -10.77
C GLY A 100 1.19 14.34 -11.19
N LYS A 101 2.35 14.10 -10.56
CA LYS A 101 3.62 14.68 -10.98
C LYS A 101 4.16 13.84 -12.15
N GLU A 102 4.00 14.35 -13.37
CA GLU A 102 4.72 13.88 -14.57
C GLU A 102 6.23 14.15 -14.45
#